data_AF-A0A2G2IYP9-F1
#
_entry.id   AF-A0A2G2IYP9-F1
#
_cell.length_a   1.000
_cell.length_b   1.000
_cell.length_c   1.000
_cell.angle_alpha   90.00
_cell.angle_beta   90.00
_cell.angle_gamma   90.00
#
_symmetry.space_group_name_H-M   'P 1'
#
loop_
_entity.id
_entity.type
_entity.pdbx_description
1 polymer ?
#
loop_
_entity_poly.entity_id
_entity_poly.type
_entity_poly.pdbx_seq_one_letter_code
_entity_poly.pdbx_strand_id
1 'polypeptide(L)'
;MINKLLFPILLIVGVILGGVTADFLRSGDSSSGGEAHASTKSDGHGKKADKGHGKKSDNGHGKKKKKKKKKGGHGADDEGSSSQATIYLKFKRQFVVPVVRNGRIESLVLLNLNLELNRNASEGIYSLEPKLRDALMRALLGLSHRGVFTGDLTRADTYEQLQIELLKATREVAENGIENVLILDLSRQEQ
;
A
#
# COMPACT_ATOMS: atom_id res chain seq x y z
N MET A 1 -25.24 -33.46 33.90
CA MET A 1 -25.45 -32.31 32.98
C MET A 1 -24.66 -32.52 31.68
N ILE A 2 -24.93 -33.59 30.91
CA ILE A 2 -24.06 -34.01 29.78
C ILE A 2 -24.62 -33.67 28.39
N ASN A 3 -25.95 -33.49 28.26
CA ASN A 3 -26.60 -33.29 26.95
C ASN A 3 -26.46 -31.87 26.35
N LYS A 4 -25.52 -31.05 26.82
CA LYS A 4 -25.30 -29.67 26.33
C LYS A 4 -24.00 -29.48 25.52
N LEU A 5 -23.16 -30.51 25.38
CA LEU A 5 -21.92 -30.45 24.55
C LEU A 5 -21.97 -31.28 23.25
N LEU A 6 -23.04 -32.06 23.01
CA LEU A 6 -23.14 -32.90 21.79
C LEU A 6 -23.40 -32.11 20.50
N PHE A 7 -24.04 -30.94 20.58
CA PHE A 7 -24.36 -30.12 19.41
C PHE A 7 -23.14 -29.41 18.75
N PRO A 8 -22.21 -28.76 19.48
CA PRO A 8 -21.07 -28.09 18.84
C PRO A 8 -20.05 -29.06 18.22
N ILE A 9 -19.87 -30.26 18.78
CA ILE A 9 -18.90 -31.24 18.28
C ILE A 9 -19.34 -31.82 16.92
N LEU A 10 -20.65 -32.03 16.72
CA LEU A 10 -21.21 -32.52 15.45
C LEU A 10 -20.99 -31.53 14.29
N LEU A 11 -20.89 -30.23 14.57
CA LEU A 11 -20.68 -29.19 13.55
C LEU A 11 -19.22 -29.14 13.03
N ILE A 12 -18.25 -29.57 13.83
CA ILE A 12 -16.82 -29.56 13.44
C ILE A 12 -16.47 -30.77 12.54
N VAL A 13 -17.18 -31.89 12.69
CA VAL A 13 -16.99 -33.08 11.83
C VAL A 13 -17.57 -32.88 10.42
N GLY A 14 -18.59 -32.03 10.26
CA GLY A 14 -19.31 -31.83 9.00
C GLY A 14 -18.53 -31.12 7.88
N VAL A 15 -17.41 -30.44 8.18
CA VAL A 15 -16.65 -29.64 7.19
C VAL A 15 -15.54 -30.46 6.49
N ILE A 16 -15.14 -31.60 7.06
CA ILE A 16 -14.07 -32.46 6.51
C ILE A 16 -14.60 -33.40 5.40
N LEU A 17 -15.93 -33.55 5.26
CA LEU A 17 -16.59 -34.38 4.23
C LEU A 17 -17.20 -33.55 3.07
N GLY A 18 -16.75 -32.30 2.87
CA GLY A 18 -17.10 -31.46 1.72
C GLY A 18 -16.38 -31.91 0.44
N GLY A 19 -16.93 -32.91 -0.25
CA GLY A 19 -16.24 -33.65 -1.32
C GLY A 19 -15.82 -32.84 -2.55
N VAL A 20 -14.65 -33.21 -3.08
CA VAL A 20 -14.23 -32.97 -4.46
C VAL A 20 -15.19 -33.69 -5.41
N THR A 21 -15.76 -33.00 -6.41
CA THR A 21 -16.11 -33.53 -7.75
C THR A 21 -16.70 -32.40 -8.62
N ALA A 22 -15.91 -31.88 -9.58
CA ALA A 22 -16.41 -31.01 -10.64
C ALA A 22 -15.54 -31.10 -11.91
N ASP A 23 -15.08 -32.31 -12.25
CA ASP A 23 -14.38 -32.58 -13.52
C ASP A 23 -14.72 -33.98 -14.05
N PHE A 24 -15.93 -34.15 -14.59
CA PHE A 24 -16.27 -35.32 -15.42
C PHE A 24 -17.51 -35.11 -16.31
N LEU A 25 -17.47 -34.13 -17.24
CA LEU A 25 -18.46 -34.02 -18.32
C LEU A 25 -17.94 -33.26 -19.56
N ARG A 26 -16.74 -33.64 -20.04
CA ARG A 26 -16.14 -33.15 -21.30
C ARG A 26 -15.18 -34.18 -21.90
N SER A 27 -15.68 -35.37 -22.20
CA SER A 27 -14.93 -36.40 -22.94
C SER A 27 -15.03 -36.18 -24.45
N GLY A 28 -13.97 -36.57 -25.18
CA GLY A 28 -13.86 -36.53 -26.64
C GLY A 28 -12.99 -35.35 -27.16
N ASP A 29 -11.91 -35.58 -27.91
CA ASP A 29 -11.36 -36.84 -28.45
C ASP A 29 -9.89 -36.67 -28.88
N SER A 30 -9.10 -37.76 -28.88
CA SER A 30 -7.80 -37.98 -29.58
C SER A 30 -6.61 -37.03 -29.26
N SER A 31 -5.33 -37.44 -29.22
CA SER A 31 -4.66 -38.76 -29.30
C SER A 31 -3.18 -38.63 -28.89
N SER A 32 -2.58 -39.66 -28.26
CA SER A 32 -1.12 -40.00 -28.15
C SER A 32 -0.07 -38.89 -27.95
N GLY A 33 0.86 -38.92 -26.98
CA GLY A 33 1.47 -40.05 -26.27
C GLY A 33 2.95 -40.22 -26.65
N GLY A 34 3.86 -40.31 -25.67
CA GLY A 34 5.31 -40.56 -25.90
C GLY A 34 6.25 -39.63 -25.12
N GLU A 35 7.33 -40.20 -24.57
CA GLU A 35 8.23 -39.54 -23.61
C GLU A 35 9.58 -39.05 -24.20
N ALA A 36 10.13 -38.02 -23.53
CA ALA A 36 11.56 -37.80 -23.23
C ALA A 36 12.62 -37.51 -24.33
N HIS A 37 13.70 -36.90 -23.81
CA HIS A 37 15.06 -36.70 -24.34
C HIS A 37 15.42 -35.54 -25.31
N ALA A 38 16.16 -34.59 -24.71
CA ALA A 38 17.49 -34.10 -25.13
C ALA A 38 17.66 -33.16 -26.35
N SER A 39 18.19 -31.96 -26.05
CA SER A 39 19.20 -31.17 -26.78
C SER A 39 19.17 -31.08 -28.32
N THR A 40 19.17 -29.82 -28.83
CA THR A 40 20.28 -29.27 -29.66
C THR A 40 20.03 -27.78 -30.00
N LYS A 41 21.10 -26.98 -30.08
CA LYS A 41 21.07 -25.60 -30.62
C LYS A 41 20.92 -25.62 -32.15
N SER A 42 20.18 -24.66 -32.71
CA SER A 42 20.50 -24.13 -34.04
C SER A 42 20.20 -22.63 -34.13
N ASP A 43 21.13 -21.88 -34.71
CA ASP A 43 20.99 -20.47 -35.02
C ASP A 43 20.04 -20.24 -36.22
N GLY A 44 19.39 -19.07 -36.29
CA GLY A 44 18.44 -18.78 -37.38
C GLY A 44 17.99 -17.32 -37.45
N HIS A 45 18.72 -16.50 -38.21
CA HIS A 45 18.40 -15.08 -38.46
C HIS A 45 17.16 -14.91 -39.36
N GLY A 46 16.31 -13.90 -39.10
CA GLY A 46 15.22 -13.54 -40.04
C GLY A 46 14.55 -12.18 -39.78
N LYS A 47 15.02 -11.12 -40.46
CA LYS A 47 14.31 -9.83 -40.55
C LYS A 47 13.13 -9.91 -41.54
N LYS A 48 11.99 -9.29 -41.21
CA LYS A 48 11.50 -8.06 -41.90
C LYS A 48 10.20 -7.52 -41.27
N ALA A 49 9.97 -6.22 -41.49
CA ALA A 49 8.77 -5.50 -41.11
C ALA A 49 7.75 -5.48 -42.25
N ASP A 50 6.49 -5.16 -41.94
CA ASP A 50 5.55 -4.58 -42.91
C ASP A 50 4.75 -3.41 -42.30
N LYS A 51 4.27 -2.52 -43.17
CA LYS A 51 3.51 -1.30 -42.86
C LYS A 51 2.00 -1.54 -43.06
N GLY A 52 1.17 -0.93 -42.23
CA GLY A 52 -0.28 -0.85 -42.44
C GLY A 52 -0.87 0.50 -42.05
N HIS A 53 -1.02 1.43 -43.00
CA HIS A 53 -1.74 2.69 -42.81
C HIS A 53 -3.24 2.51 -43.11
N GLY A 54 -4.13 2.93 -42.20
CA GLY A 54 -5.56 3.14 -42.43
C GLY A 54 -5.98 4.56 -42.02
N LYS A 55 -6.87 5.22 -42.77
CA LYS A 55 -7.07 6.68 -42.72
C LYS A 55 -8.57 7.07 -42.73
N LYS A 56 -8.95 7.94 -41.78
CA LYS A 56 -10.12 8.87 -41.69
C LYS A 56 -11.54 8.35 -42.05
N SER A 57 -12.51 8.62 -41.15
CA SER A 57 -13.78 9.39 -41.39
C SER A 57 -14.78 9.24 -40.21
N ASP A 58 -15.71 10.16 -39.93
CA ASP A 58 -15.64 11.63 -40.13
C ASP A 58 -16.61 12.47 -39.23
N ASN A 59 -16.38 13.79 -39.25
CA ASN A 59 -17.30 14.95 -39.16
C ASN A 59 -18.64 14.93 -38.37
N GLY A 60 -18.91 16.01 -37.60
CA GLY A 60 -20.22 16.28 -36.99
C GLY A 60 -20.29 17.54 -36.11
N HIS A 61 -20.60 18.71 -36.68
CA HIS A 61 -20.60 20.01 -35.99
C HIS A 61 -22.02 20.62 -35.88
N GLY A 62 -22.51 20.91 -34.66
CA GLY A 62 -23.85 21.48 -34.41
C GLY A 62 -23.82 22.63 -33.40
N LYS A 63 -24.44 23.77 -33.73
CA LYS A 63 -24.18 25.08 -33.09
C LYS A 63 -25.45 25.90 -32.90
N LYS A 64 -25.81 26.30 -31.66
CA LYS A 64 -26.28 27.67 -31.27
C LYS A 64 -26.88 27.82 -29.85
N LYS A 65 -26.18 28.63 -29.05
CA LYS A 65 -26.62 29.67 -28.07
C LYS A 65 -28.13 29.89 -27.81
N LYS A 66 -28.47 30.15 -26.52
CA LYS A 66 -29.22 31.37 -26.09
C LYS A 66 -28.82 31.79 -24.65
N LYS A 67 -29.04 33.07 -24.31
CA LYS A 67 -28.58 33.79 -23.09
C LYS A 67 -29.74 34.20 -22.16
N LYS A 68 -29.42 34.53 -20.89
CA LYS A 68 -30.02 35.50 -19.91
C LYS A 68 -30.44 34.84 -18.57
N LYS A 69 -30.40 35.48 -17.38
CA LYS A 69 -29.69 36.69 -16.87
C LYS A 69 -29.73 36.69 -15.31
N LYS A 70 -28.68 37.25 -14.68
CA LYS A 70 -28.48 37.73 -13.28
C LYS A 70 -29.65 37.75 -12.25
N LYS A 71 -29.36 37.26 -11.04
CA LYS A 71 -29.33 37.93 -9.70
C LYS A 71 -28.53 36.98 -8.76
N GLY A 72 -27.77 37.37 -7.74
CA GLY A 72 -27.48 38.68 -7.15
C GLY A 72 -27.53 38.60 -5.62
N GLY A 73 -26.38 38.45 -4.95
CA GLY A 73 -26.24 38.38 -3.48
C GLY A 73 -24.78 38.52 -3.07
N HIS A 74 -24.48 39.35 -2.08
CA HIS A 74 -23.12 39.64 -1.61
C HIS A 74 -22.64 38.61 -0.58
N GLY A 75 -21.36 38.25 -0.69
CA GLY A 75 -20.48 37.80 0.40
C GLY A 75 -19.10 38.34 0.01
N ALA A 76 -18.51 39.19 0.85
CA ALA A 76 -17.33 39.97 0.52
C ALA A 76 -16.37 39.93 1.69
N ASP A 77 -15.47 38.94 1.65
CA ASP A 77 -14.45 38.70 2.65
C ASP A 77 -13.30 37.87 2.04
N ASP A 78 -12.08 38.23 2.47
CA ASP A 78 -10.77 37.64 2.20
C ASP A 78 -10.16 37.76 0.78
N GLU A 79 -9.49 38.90 0.54
CA GLU A 79 -8.26 38.90 -0.25
C GLU A 79 -7.15 38.16 0.52
N GLY A 80 -6.35 37.36 -0.19
CA GLY A 80 -4.91 37.36 0.12
C GLY A 80 -4.33 36.27 1.02
N SER A 81 -5.02 35.16 1.28
CA SER A 81 -4.34 33.94 1.76
C SER A 81 -4.47 32.78 0.77
N SER A 82 -3.42 32.56 -0.03
CA SER A 82 -3.23 31.27 -0.72
C SER A 82 -2.74 30.21 0.27
N SER A 83 -3.60 29.91 1.25
CA SER A 83 -3.49 28.75 2.14
C SER A 83 -3.59 27.50 1.28
N GLN A 84 -2.44 27.07 0.74
CA GLN A 84 -2.39 25.86 -0.05
C GLN A 84 -2.60 24.69 0.90
N ALA A 85 -3.70 23.97 0.65
CA ALA A 85 -4.15 22.88 1.51
C ALA A 85 -3.01 21.87 1.74
N THR A 86 -2.62 21.70 3.00
CA THR A 86 -1.70 20.63 3.40
C THR A 86 -2.30 19.28 3.01
N ILE A 87 -1.52 18.48 2.28
CA ILE A 87 -1.92 17.15 1.83
C ILE A 87 -1.32 16.13 2.79
N TYR A 88 -2.05 15.05 3.07
CA TYR A 88 -1.57 13.99 3.95
C TYR A 88 -1.60 12.63 3.27
N LEU A 89 -0.50 11.88 3.37
CA LEU A 89 -0.47 10.46 3.04
C LEU A 89 -0.77 9.68 4.32
N LYS A 90 -1.87 8.91 4.28
CA LYS A 90 -2.34 8.12 5.42
C LYS A 90 -1.96 6.66 5.27
N PHE A 91 -1.22 6.10 6.22
CA PHE A 91 -0.92 4.67 6.22
C PHE A 91 -2.13 3.89 6.76
N LYS A 92 -2.59 2.88 6.01
CA LYS A 92 -3.81 2.12 6.37
C LYS A 92 -3.68 1.18 7.56
N ARG A 93 -2.45 0.93 8.03
CA ARG A 93 -2.13 -0.05 9.07
C ARG A 93 -1.04 0.51 9.97
N GLN A 94 -1.19 0.31 11.28
CA GLN A 94 -0.14 0.60 12.26
C GLN A 94 1.18 -0.09 11.91
N PHE A 95 2.27 0.48 12.37
CA PHE A 95 3.61 -0.09 12.35
C PHE A 95 3.78 -0.86 13.67
N VAL A 96 4.31 -2.08 13.60
CA VAL A 96 4.54 -2.93 14.79
C VAL A 96 6.02 -3.27 14.82
N VAL A 97 6.68 -2.96 15.93
CA VAL A 97 8.14 -3.05 16.07
C VAL A 97 8.45 -3.90 17.31
N PRO A 98 9.09 -5.07 17.14
CA PRO A 98 9.52 -5.87 18.29
C PRO A 98 10.74 -5.25 18.96
N VAL A 99 10.70 -5.14 20.28
CA VAL A 99 11.85 -4.82 21.14
C VAL A 99 12.41 -6.16 21.61
N VAL A 100 13.66 -6.47 21.22
CA VAL A 100 14.29 -7.76 21.46
C VAL A 100 15.46 -7.60 22.43
N ARG A 101 15.44 -8.35 23.53
CA ARG A 101 16.55 -8.45 24.49
C ARG A 101 16.91 -9.92 24.70
N ASN A 102 18.20 -10.23 24.72
CA ASN A 102 18.72 -11.61 24.94
C ASN A 102 18.08 -12.67 24.02
N GLY A 103 17.78 -12.30 22.76
CA GLY A 103 17.15 -13.18 21.77
C GLY A 103 15.65 -13.45 21.97
N ARG A 104 14.98 -12.71 22.87
CA ARG A 104 13.54 -12.83 23.14
C ARG A 104 12.85 -11.48 22.90
N ILE A 105 11.61 -11.51 22.43
CA ILE A 105 10.76 -10.32 22.39
C ILE A 105 10.39 -9.98 23.83
N GLU A 106 10.70 -8.77 24.26
CA GLU A 106 10.32 -8.24 25.58
C GLU A 106 9.03 -7.44 25.49
N SER A 107 8.88 -6.65 24.42
CA SER A 107 7.70 -5.85 24.16
C SER A 107 7.50 -5.56 22.67
N LEU A 108 6.29 -5.11 22.34
CA LEU A 108 5.91 -4.64 21.01
C LEU A 108 5.59 -3.15 21.08
N VAL A 109 6.23 -2.33 20.24
CA VAL A 109 5.84 -0.93 20.03
C VAL A 109 4.89 -0.86 18.85
N LEU A 110 3.75 -0.19 19.06
CA LEU A 110 2.73 0.07 18.06
C LEU A 110 2.78 1.57 17.74
N LEU A 111 2.93 1.92 16.46
CA LEU A 111 2.90 3.30 16.00
C LEU A 111 1.83 3.51 14.92
N ASN A 112 1.06 4.58 15.04
CA ASN A 112 0.24 5.09 13.94
C ASN A 112 0.93 6.31 13.35
N LEU A 113 1.26 6.26 12.05
CA LEU A 113 2.02 7.30 11.36
C LEU A 113 1.24 7.83 10.16
N ASN A 114 1.42 9.10 9.84
CA ASN A 114 1.07 9.72 8.56
C ASN A 114 2.27 10.54 8.03
N LEU A 115 2.25 10.89 6.75
CA LEU A 115 3.19 11.87 6.19
C LEU A 115 2.45 13.18 5.89
N GLU A 116 3.07 14.29 6.28
CA GLU A 116 2.68 15.62 5.85
C GLU A 116 3.38 15.95 4.54
N LEU A 117 2.60 16.32 3.53
CA LEU A 117 3.09 16.57 2.18
C LEU A 117 2.99 18.06 1.83
N ASN A 118 4.05 18.56 1.18
CA ASN A 118 4.11 19.92 0.67
C ASN A 118 3.85 19.97 -0.85
N ARG A 119 3.93 21.19 -1.39
CA ARG A 119 3.64 21.55 -2.79
C ARG A 119 4.50 20.80 -3.82
N ASN A 120 5.65 20.26 -3.40
CA ASN A 120 6.61 19.56 -4.25
C ASN A 120 6.39 18.04 -4.25
N ALA A 121 5.35 17.53 -3.58
CA ALA A 121 4.98 16.12 -3.61
C ALA A 121 4.61 15.67 -5.02
N SER A 122 5.24 14.59 -5.48
CA SER A 122 4.94 14.03 -6.79
C SER A 122 3.51 13.49 -6.84
N GLU A 123 2.84 13.64 -7.99
CA GLU A 123 1.48 13.11 -8.22
C GLU A 123 1.39 11.59 -7.94
N GLY A 124 2.52 10.87 -8.10
CA GLY A 124 2.65 9.44 -7.83
C GLY A 124 3.01 9.05 -6.39
N ILE A 125 3.11 9.99 -5.43
CA ILE A 125 3.63 9.69 -4.08
C ILE A 125 2.81 8.64 -3.31
N TYR A 126 1.49 8.58 -3.54
CA TYR A 126 0.63 7.53 -2.98
C TYR A 126 0.98 6.13 -3.51
N SER A 127 1.47 6.01 -4.76
CA SER A 127 1.98 4.76 -5.33
C SER A 127 3.32 4.33 -4.71
N LEU A 128 4.01 5.23 -4.00
CA LEU A 128 5.22 4.93 -3.24
C LEU A 128 4.91 4.44 -1.81
N GLU A 129 3.65 4.37 -1.36
CA GLU A 129 3.27 3.87 -0.02
C GLU A 129 4.00 2.56 0.36
N PRO A 130 4.13 1.54 -0.52
CA PRO A 130 4.85 0.32 -0.17
C PRO A 130 6.34 0.54 0.16
N LYS A 131 7.02 1.42 -0.59
CA LYS A 131 8.44 1.76 -0.38
C LYS A 131 8.64 2.65 0.85
N LEU A 132 7.77 3.64 1.03
CA LEU A 132 7.77 4.52 2.20
C LEU A 132 7.55 3.71 3.48
N ARG A 133 6.62 2.74 3.46
CA ARG A 133 6.35 1.84 4.59
C ARG A 133 7.55 0.95 4.90
N ASP A 134 8.20 0.39 3.89
CA ASP A 134 9.42 -0.43 4.04
C ASP A 134 10.59 0.39 4.61
N ALA A 135 10.86 1.60 4.11
CA ALA A 135 11.88 2.49 4.66
C ALA A 135 11.61 2.90 6.12
N LEU A 136 10.37 3.29 6.44
CA LEU A 136 9.94 3.58 7.82
C LEU A 136 10.12 2.35 8.73
N MET A 137 9.77 1.15 8.28
CA MET A 137 9.94 -0.08 9.08
C MET A 137 11.41 -0.39 9.35
N ARG A 138 12.31 -0.17 8.37
CA ARG A 138 13.77 -0.32 8.57
C ARG A 138 14.30 0.68 9.60
N ALA A 139 13.91 1.95 9.51
CA ALA A 139 14.29 2.98 10.47
C ALA A 139 13.81 2.64 11.89
N LEU A 140 12.55 2.22 12.03
CA LEU A 140 11.96 1.79 13.30
C LEU A 140 12.68 0.56 13.90
N LEU A 141 13.01 -0.45 13.09
CA LEU A 141 13.78 -1.61 13.54
C LEU A 141 15.20 -1.21 13.95
N GLY A 142 15.83 -0.28 13.24
CA GLY A 142 17.13 0.30 13.60
C GLY A 142 17.11 1.04 14.95
N LEU A 143 16.08 1.86 15.18
CA LEU A 143 15.84 2.52 16.47
C LEU A 143 15.65 1.51 17.61
N SER A 144 14.86 0.44 17.38
CA SER A 144 14.66 -0.66 18.32
C SER A 144 15.98 -1.36 18.66
N HIS A 145 16.80 -1.65 17.65
CA HIS A 145 18.12 -2.29 17.83
C HIS A 145 19.10 -1.43 18.63
N ARG A 146 18.99 -0.10 18.56
CA ARG A 146 19.76 0.85 19.39
C ARG A 146 19.16 1.07 20.78
N GLY A 147 18.09 0.37 21.15
CA GLY A 147 17.46 0.44 22.47
C GLY A 147 16.57 1.67 22.71
N VAL A 148 16.27 2.47 21.68
CA VAL A 148 15.45 3.70 21.81
C VAL A 148 14.07 3.38 22.40
N PHE A 149 13.50 2.22 22.05
CA PHE A 149 12.20 1.78 22.55
C PHE A 149 12.22 1.08 23.91
N THR A 150 13.40 0.82 24.48
CA THR A 150 13.57 0.26 25.83
C THR A 150 13.42 1.33 26.92
N GLY A 151 13.68 2.60 26.58
CA GLY A 151 13.55 3.74 27.51
C GLY A 151 12.11 4.20 27.76
N ASP A 152 11.97 5.42 28.29
CA ASP A 152 10.68 6.09 28.44
C ASP A 152 10.28 6.78 27.13
N LEU A 153 9.23 6.24 26.49
CA LEU A 153 8.70 6.74 25.21
C LEU A 153 8.05 8.12 25.30
N THR A 154 7.75 8.63 26.50
CA THR A 154 7.09 9.93 26.69
C THR A 154 8.07 11.10 26.70
N ARG A 155 9.38 10.83 26.71
CA ARG A 155 10.41 11.87 26.70
C ARG A 155 10.50 12.57 25.35
N ALA A 156 10.67 13.88 25.38
CA ALA A 156 10.80 14.72 24.19
C ALA A 156 11.99 14.34 23.28
N ASP A 157 13.12 13.91 23.86
CA ASP A 157 14.30 13.48 23.10
C ASP A 157 14.07 12.20 22.30
N THR A 158 13.31 11.26 22.86
CA THR A 158 12.91 10.02 22.19
C THR A 158 11.95 10.31 21.03
N TYR A 159 11.03 11.25 21.22
CA TYR A 159 10.12 11.72 20.18
C TYR A 159 10.86 12.46 19.05
N GLU A 160 11.78 13.38 19.39
CA GLU A 160 12.60 14.12 18.42
C GLU A 160 13.49 13.17 17.60
N GLN A 161 14.20 12.24 18.25
CA GLN A 161 15.03 11.24 17.56
C GLN A 161 14.20 10.38 16.60
N LEU A 162 12.98 9.99 17.01
CA LEU A 162 12.04 9.25 16.17
C LEU A 162 11.63 10.09 14.94
N GLN A 163 11.23 11.35 15.10
CA GLN A 163 10.88 12.20 13.95
C GLN A 163 12.05 12.39 12.98
N ILE A 164 13.26 12.66 13.47
CA ILE A 164 14.45 12.88 12.62
C ILE A 164 14.74 11.65 11.75
N GLU A 165 14.77 10.45 12.35
CA GLU A 165 15.13 9.22 11.63
C GLU A 165 14.03 8.77 10.66
N LEU A 166 12.75 8.93 11.02
CA LEU A 166 11.63 8.62 10.11
C LEU A 166 11.54 9.61 8.94
N LEU A 167 11.78 10.91 9.19
CA LEU A 167 11.79 11.93 8.14
C LEU A 167 12.97 11.74 7.19
N LYS A 168 14.15 11.37 7.70
CA LYS A 168 15.29 10.98 6.88
C LYS A 168 14.96 9.78 5.99
N ALA A 169 14.48 8.68 6.57
CA ALA A 169 14.18 7.45 5.83
C ALA A 169 13.09 7.63 4.76
N THR A 170 12.12 8.53 4.98
CA THR A 170 11.10 8.85 3.98
C THR A 170 11.63 9.72 2.84
N ARG A 171 12.51 10.68 3.14
CA ARG A 171 13.19 11.51 2.13
C ARG A 171 14.19 10.72 1.27
N GLU A 172 14.76 9.63 1.78
CA GLU A 172 15.56 8.68 0.97
C GLU A 172 14.71 7.94 -0.10
N VAL A 173 13.38 7.85 0.07
CA VAL A 173 12.46 7.25 -0.91
C VAL A 173 11.87 8.30 -1.86
N ALA A 174 11.60 9.51 -1.36
CA ALA A 174 11.11 10.64 -2.13
C ALA A 174 11.83 11.92 -1.68
N GLU A 175 12.86 12.30 -2.43
CA GLU A 175 13.78 13.41 -2.11
C GLU A 175 13.08 14.73 -1.78
N ASN A 176 11.94 14.98 -2.45
CA ASN A 176 11.13 16.17 -2.31
C ASN A 176 9.67 15.81 -2.02
N GLY A 177 8.97 16.73 -1.35
CA GLY A 177 7.52 16.64 -1.14
C GLY A 177 7.06 16.16 0.23
N ILE A 178 7.95 15.58 1.03
CA ILE A 178 7.66 15.14 2.40
C ILE A 178 8.17 16.19 3.38
N GLU A 179 7.23 16.94 3.94
CA GLU A 179 7.51 17.99 4.92
C GLU A 179 7.89 17.36 6.26
N ASN A 180 7.03 16.47 6.77
CA ASN A 180 7.13 15.93 8.13
C ASN A 180 6.55 14.50 8.24
N VAL A 181 6.93 13.81 9.32
CA VAL A 181 6.31 12.54 9.76
C VAL A 181 5.48 12.80 11.01
N LEU A 182 4.19 12.54 10.91
CA LEU A 182 3.22 12.73 11.99
C LEU A 182 3.04 11.43 12.75
N ILE A 183 3.40 11.43 14.03
CA ILE A 183 3.14 10.32 14.95
C ILE A 183 1.78 10.58 15.59
N LEU A 184 0.78 9.79 15.21
CA LEU A 184 -0.61 9.94 15.70
C LEU A 184 -0.88 9.12 16.98
N ASP A 185 -0.13 8.03 17.15
CA ASP A 185 -0.20 7.15 18.31
C ASP A 185 1.17 6.46 18.46
N LEU A 186 1.58 6.25 19.71
CA LEU A 186 2.79 5.57 20.13
C LEU A 186 2.50 4.85 21.45
N SER A 187 2.43 3.53 21.42
CA SER A 187 2.23 2.71 22.61
C SER A 187 3.20 1.52 22.65
N ARG A 188 3.50 1.04 23.86
CA ARG A 188 4.29 -0.17 24.09
C ARG A 188 3.46 -1.18 24.86
N GLN A 189 3.47 -2.42 24.37
CA GLN A 189 2.83 -3.57 25.00
C GLN A 189 3.93 -4.50 25.50
N GLU A 190 4.08 -4.59 26.82
CA GLU A 190 4.94 -5.59 27.46
C GLU A 190 4.34 -7.01 27.24
N GLN A 191 5.20 -8.03 27.12
CA GLN A 191 4.81 -9.44 26.98
C GLN A 191 4.51 -10.11 28.32
#